data_AF-A0A2D5ZD46-F1
#
_entry.id   AF-A0A2D5ZD46-F1
#
_cell.length_a   1.000
_cell.length_b   1.000
_cell.length_c   1.000
_cell.angle_alpha   90.00
_cell.angle_beta   90.00
_cell.angle_gamma   90.00
#
_symmetry.space_group_name_H-M   'P 1'
#
loop_
_entity.id
_entity.type
_entity.pdbx_description
1 polymer ?
#
loop_
_entity_poly.entity_id
_entity_poly.type
_entity_poly.pdbx_seq_one_letter_code
_entity_poly.pdbx_strand_id
1 'polypeptide(L)'
;MAHETLYNGIVLPSPWPPKRETLPPDPMPVPYLDDPPGVIPIDVGRQLLVDDFLIAESTLTRTCHKPAWHPASPVVRPDRPWESGTPGKARGRAAMPFSDGVWYDAADGLFKMWYYAGEMTTCHARSTDGIHWEKPSFDVAPGTNVVMEHPGRRDSGTVWLDPEGPPAERLKMMWYDETVREHVIFLSPDGIHWERLTETGNAQDRTTFFHNPFRKKWCFSLRSTMFYHAADDKWSYSIDRPSGTEEDGPWTYKRIRRYAEGDDLASAARSWPRLGDPDWRESEKGREMAMQPVLWVGADRLDPPVPGSSYVTDLYHLDAVAYESIMVGLFSLHREPFPPLYPKRSDKINMVGVGFSRDGFHWDRPFREPLLEMSDDPVAWNSSNMQSVGGCFLVVGDLLYIYCTGRGGSTNTKIMDFSTGLATLRRDGFASMDAGAEPGSLTTRPICFQGSHLFVNLAAPDGHLTAEVLDREGQVIAPFTRENSIAVTGDSTSARVQWQGAADLSELAGTPVRFRFHLQSASLYAFWVSPDTSGASHGYVAAGGPGFSGQVDT
;
A
#
# COMPACT_ATOMS: atom_id res chain seq x y z
N MET A 1 9.16 -24.00 19.27
CA MET A 1 9.27 -22.54 19.43
C MET A 1 7.85 -22.00 19.61
N ALA A 2 7.62 -21.04 20.49
CA ALA A 2 6.29 -20.47 20.70
C ALA A 2 5.83 -19.77 19.40
N HIS A 3 4.55 -19.92 19.04
CA HIS A 3 3.97 -19.19 17.91
C HIS A 3 3.87 -17.71 18.25
N GLU A 4 4.16 -16.84 17.28
CA GLU A 4 3.99 -15.38 17.41
C GLU A 4 2.50 -15.06 17.30
N THR A 5 1.94 -14.36 18.30
CA THR A 5 0.57 -13.84 18.27
C THR A 5 0.60 -12.34 18.03
N LEU A 6 -0.15 -11.88 17.03
CA LEU A 6 -0.24 -10.47 16.64
C LEU A 6 -1.21 -9.67 17.53
N TYR A 7 -1.15 -8.34 17.40
CA TYR A 7 -2.01 -7.38 18.10
C TYR A 7 -3.52 -7.64 17.94
N ASN A 8 -3.94 -8.28 16.85
CA ASN A 8 -5.33 -8.62 16.52
C ASN A 8 -5.68 -10.09 16.84
N GLY A 9 -4.82 -10.78 17.60
CA GLY A 9 -5.02 -12.16 18.05
C GLY A 9 -4.65 -13.25 17.03
N ILE A 10 -4.25 -12.89 15.80
CA ILE A 10 -3.82 -13.87 14.80
C ILE A 10 -2.56 -14.57 15.30
N VAL A 11 -2.57 -15.91 15.29
CA VAL A 11 -1.41 -16.74 15.62
C VAL A 11 -0.71 -17.14 14.33
N LEU A 12 0.53 -16.71 14.15
CA LEU A 12 1.29 -16.99 12.94
C LEU A 12 1.69 -18.48 12.86
N PRO A 13 1.61 -19.10 11.67
CA PRO A 13 2.15 -20.44 11.46
C PRO A 13 3.67 -20.45 11.65
N SER A 14 4.21 -21.59 12.09
CA SER A 14 5.65 -21.82 12.20
C SER A 14 6.05 -22.93 11.23
N PRO A 15 7.04 -22.72 10.34
CA PRO A 15 7.89 -21.52 10.23
C PRO A 15 7.18 -20.32 9.59
N TRP A 16 7.69 -19.11 9.90
CA TRP A 16 7.29 -17.85 9.29
C TRP A 16 8.50 -17.15 8.62
N PRO A 17 8.33 -16.48 7.46
CA PRO A 17 7.14 -16.46 6.62
C PRO A 17 6.85 -17.85 6.00
N PRO A 18 5.59 -18.16 5.65
CA PRO A 18 5.24 -19.45 5.07
C PRO A 18 6.00 -19.70 3.77
N LYS A 19 6.61 -20.88 3.63
CA LYS A 19 7.24 -21.29 2.37
C LYS A 19 6.17 -21.72 1.38
N ARG A 20 6.25 -21.19 0.15
CA ARG A 20 5.40 -21.57 -0.98
C ARG A 20 6.27 -22.17 -2.07
N GLU A 21 5.91 -23.37 -2.52
CA GLU A 21 6.57 -24.04 -3.65
C GLU A 21 6.12 -23.45 -4.99
N THR A 22 4.87 -22.99 -5.06
CA THR A 22 4.31 -22.40 -6.29
C THR A 22 3.40 -21.20 -6.03
N LEU A 23 3.18 -20.41 -7.09
CA LEU A 23 2.14 -19.38 -7.16
C LEU A 23 1.04 -19.83 -8.13
N PRO A 24 0.00 -20.56 -7.66
CA PRO A 24 -1.10 -20.96 -8.51
C PRO A 24 -1.85 -19.73 -9.06
N PRO A 25 -2.62 -19.89 -10.15
CA PRO A 25 -3.44 -18.81 -10.70
C PRO A 25 -4.63 -18.45 -9.80
N ASP A 26 -4.94 -19.24 -8.77
CA ASP A 26 -5.98 -18.90 -7.80
C ASP A 26 -5.56 -17.75 -6.87
N PRO A 27 -6.54 -17.00 -6.32
CA PRO A 27 -6.27 -16.01 -5.28
C PRO A 27 -5.44 -16.60 -4.14
N MET A 28 -4.55 -15.77 -3.59
CA MET A 28 -3.78 -16.14 -2.41
C MET A 28 -4.74 -16.55 -1.27
N PRO A 29 -4.53 -17.73 -0.64
CA PRO A 29 -5.26 -18.09 0.56
C PRO A 29 -5.03 -17.05 1.67
N VAL A 30 -6.06 -16.80 2.47
CA VAL A 30 -6.02 -15.82 3.57
C VAL A 30 -6.41 -16.53 4.88
N PRO A 31 -5.47 -17.26 5.52
CA PRO A 31 -5.80 -18.19 6.61
C PRO A 31 -6.51 -17.52 7.80
N TYR A 32 -6.22 -16.25 8.08
CA TYR A 32 -6.84 -15.52 9.17
C TYR A 32 -8.32 -15.17 8.93
N LEU A 33 -8.83 -15.28 7.69
CA LEU A 33 -10.25 -15.16 7.38
C LEU A 33 -10.96 -16.52 7.50
N ASP A 34 -10.26 -17.62 7.20
CA ASP A 34 -10.78 -18.98 7.29
C ASP A 34 -10.86 -19.46 8.76
N ASP A 35 -9.84 -19.13 9.57
CA ASP A 35 -9.75 -19.45 11.00
C ASP A 35 -9.38 -18.21 11.83
N PRO A 36 -10.33 -17.27 12.02
CA PRO A 36 -10.09 -16.06 12.80
C PRO A 36 -9.98 -16.35 14.31
N PRO A 37 -9.31 -15.49 15.08
CA PRO A 37 -9.22 -15.63 16.54
C PRO A 37 -10.61 -15.69 17.20
N GLY A 38 -10.74 -16.51 18.25
CA GLY A 38 -12.01 -16.66 18.96
C GLY A 38 -12.49 -15.39 19.68
N VAL A 39 -11.57 -14.50 20.03
CA VAL A 39 -11.81 -13.11 20.47
C VAL A 39 -10.75 -12.23 19.80
N ILE A 40 -11.17 -11.13 19.18
CA ILE A 40 -10.30 -10.23 18.43
C ILE A 40 -10.02 -8.96 19.25
N PRO A 41 -8.77 -8.71 19.69
CA PRO A 41 -8.41 -7.42 20.27
C PRO A 41 -8.47 -6.32 19.21
N ILE A 42 -9.09 -5.19 19.56
CA ILE A 42 -9.27 -4.03 18.67
C ILE A 42 -8.65 -2.73 19.22
N ASP A 43 -7.63 -2.87 20.07
CA ASP A 43 -6.94 -1.75 20.73
C ASP A 43 -6.05 -0.93 19.80
N VAL A 44 -5.75 -1.43 18.60
CA VAL A 44 -4.90 -0.74 17.63
C VAL A 44 -5.74 -0.27 16.47
N GLY A 45 -5.91 1.05 16.38
CA GLY A 45 -6.44 1.75 15.22
C GLY A 45 -7.91 1.58 14.95
N ARG A 46 -8.35 2.29 13.91
CA ARG A 46 -9.68 2.14 13.33
C ARG A 46 -9.86 0.75 12.76
N GLN A 47 -11.02 0.15 12.98
CA GLN A 47 -11.37 -1.17 12.49
C GLN A 47 -12.11 -1.03 11.15
N LEU A 48 -11.40 -1.26 10.04
CA LEU A 48 -11.94 -1.15 8.69
C LEU A 48 -12.79 -2.36 8.32
N LEU A 49 -13.86 -2.12 7.55
CA LEU A 49 -14.83 -3.13 7.09
C LEU A 49 -14.55 -3.61 5.64
N VAL A 50 -13.27 -3.66 5.27
CA VAL A 50 -12.81 -4.03 3.92
C VAL A 50 -12.87 -5.53 3.64
N ASP A 51 -12.88 -6.35 4.69
CA ASP A 51 -12.93 -7.80 4.64
C ASP A 51 -13.93 -8.34 5.68
N ASP A 52 -14.04 -9.66 5.76
CA ASP A 52 -14.96 -10.30 6.69
C ASP A 52 -14.37 -10.51 8.08
N PHE A 53 -13.09 -10.20 8.38
CA PHE A 53 -12.38 -10.60 9.62
C PHE A 53 -13.11 -10.22 10.91
N LEU A 54 -13.79 -9.06 10.94
CA LEU A 54 -14.50 -8.56 12.11
C LEU A 54 -15.99 -8.93 12.13
N ILE A 55 -16.54 -9.38 11.00
CA ILE A 55 -17.99 -9.51 10.80
C ILE A 55 -18.42 -10.95 11.05
N ALA A 56 -19.29 -11.15 12.04
CA ALA A 56 -19.93 -12.44 12.25
C ALA A 56 -21.17 -12.59 11.35
N GLU A 57 -22.02 -11.56 11.33
CA GLU A 57 -23.28 -11.54 10.60
C GLU A 57 -23.58 -10.13 10.10
N SER A 58 -24.17 -10.00 8.92
CA SER A 58 -24.58 -8.72 8.36
C SER A 58 -25.75 -8.89 7.39
N THR A 59 -26.71 -7.97 7.45
CA THR A 59 -27.72 -7.75 6.39
C THR A 59 -27.37 -6.57 5.48
N LEU A 60 -26.30 -5.85 5.81
CA LEU A 60 -25.80 -4.70 5.05
C LEU A 60 -25.08 -5.14 3.78
N THR A 61 -25.08 -4.25 2.77
CA THR A 61 -24.32 -4.45 1.53
C THR A 61 -22.95 -3.79 1.66
N ARG A 62 -21.87 -4.50 1.31
CA ARG A 62 -20.53 -3.90 1.24
C ARG A 62 -20.37 -3.14 -0.08
N THR A 63 -20.02 -1.86 -0.02
CA THR A 63 -19.69 -1.03 -1.19
C THR A 63 -18.23 -0.61 -1.14
N CYS A 64 -17.57 -0.65 -2.30
CA CYS A 64 -16.18 -0.25 -2.46
C CYS A 64 -16.15 1.13 -3.12
N HIS A 65 -15.30 2.03 -2.63
CA HIS A 65 -15.29 3.40 -3.16
C HIS A 65 -13.99 3.69 -3.91
N LYS A 66 -14.11 4.48 -4.98
CA LYS A 66 -12.96 4.95 -5.75
C LYS A 66 -12.55 6.36 -5.32
N PRO A 67 -11.25 6.67 -5.28
CA PRO A 67 -10.80 8.03 -5.07
C PRO A 67 -11.18 8.91 -6.26
N ALA A 68 -11.43 10.18 -5.99
CA ALA A 68 -11.62 11.19 -7.02
C ALA A 68 -10.29 11.87 -7.35
N TRP A 69 -10.02 12.13 -8.63
CA TRP A 69 -8.86 12.93 -9.01
C TRP A 69 -8.98 14.34 -8.44
N HIS A 70 -7.92 14.80 -7.75
CA HIS A 70 -7.87 16.19 -7.30
C HIS A 70 -7.81 17.11 -8.54
N PRO A 71 -8.58 18.21 -8.62
CA PRO A 71 -8.63 19.07 -9.80
C PRO A 71 -7.29 19.69 -10.21
N ALA A 72 -6.36 19.83 -9.25
CA ALA A 72 -5.02 20.33 -9.51
C ALA A 72 -4.12 19.30 -10.24
N SER A 73 -4.55 18.04 -10.38
CA SER A 73 -3.72 16.99 -10.96
C SER A 73 -3.30 17.26 -12.43
N PRO A 74 -2.04 17.00 -12.80
CA PRO A 74 -0.95 16.58 -11.92
C PRO A 74 -0.53 17.70 -10.94
N VAL A 75 -0.16 17.36 -9.72
CA VAL A 75 0.30 18.36 -8.74
C VAL A 75 1.78 18.72 -8.93
N VAL A 76 2.56 17.87 -9.62
CA VAL A 76 3.94 18.14 -10.02
C VAL A 76 4.14 17.80 -11.50
N ARG A 77 4.71 18.74 -12.26
CA ARG A 77 5.09 18.58 -13.68
C ARG A 77 6.59 18.74 -13.87
N PRO A 78 7.17 18.20 -14.95
CA PRO A 78 8.52 18.53 -15.36
C PRO A 78 8.57 19.94 -15.98
N ASP A 79 8.79 20.95 -15.15
CA ASP A 79 8.76 22.38 -15.50
C ASP A 79 10.08 23.10 -15.17
N ARG A 80 11.14 22.35 -14.83
CA ARG A 80 12.50 22.87 -14.61
C ARG A 80 13.48 22.35 -15.66
N PRO A 81 14.55 23.11 -15.97
CA PRO A 81 15.53 22.71 -17.00
C PRO A 81 16.17 21.35 -16.75
N TRP A 82 16.52 21.03 -15.50
CA TRP A 82 17.17 19.77 -15.11
C TRP A 82 16.21 18.57 -15.09
N GLU A 83 14.90 18.79 -15.24
CA GLU A 83 13.90 17.70 -15.33
C GLU A 83 13.79 17.15 -16.75
N SER A 84 14.43 17.80 -17.71
CA SER A 84 14.62 17.31 -19.07
C SER A 84 16.01 16.72 -19.17
N GLY A 85 16.13 15.43 -19.52
CA GLY A 85 17.44 14.83 -19.73
C GLY A 85 17.89 14.84 -21.18
N THR A 86 19.18 14.56 -21.41
CA THR A 86 19.77 14.51 -22.75
C THR A 86 19.07 13.45 -23.63
N PRO A 87 18.69 13.77 -24.88
CA PRO A 87 18.11 12.79 -25.80
C PRO A 87 18.98 11.53 -25.91
N GLY A 88 18.38 10.35 -25.71
CA GLY A 88 19.07 9.06 -25.74
C GLY A 88 19.70 8.62 -24.40
N LYS A 89 19.80 9.52 -23.41
CA LYS A 89 20.21 9.17 -22.03
C LYS A 89 19.05 9.17 -21.05
N ALA A 90 18.03 10.01 -21.26
CA ALA A 90 16.84 10.08 -20.43
C ALA A 90 15.60 9.47 -21.10
N ARG A 91 14.64 9.03 -20.28
CA ARG A 91 13.36 8.44 -20.75
C ARG A 91 12.34 9.48 -21.24
N GLY A 92 12.56 10.75 -20.94
CA GLY A 92 11.68 11.88 -21.29
C GLY A 92 11.88 13.04 -20.31
N ARG A 93 10.89 13.93 -20.21
CA ARG A 93 10.85 14.95 -19.17
C ARG A 93 10.15 14.39 -17.94
N ALA A 94 10.77 14.46 -16.77
CA ALA A 94 10.23 13.78 -15.60
C ALA A 94 10.27 14.59 -14.31
N ALA A 95 9.15 14.55 -13.60
CA ALA A 95 8.99 14.95 -12.22
C ALA A 95 7.96 14.01 -11.56
N MET A 96 8.37 12.76 -11.33
CA MET A 96 7.51 11.69 -10.80
C MET A 96 8.23 10.84 -9.75
N PRO A 97 7.57 10.40 -8.67
CA PRO A 97 8.07 9.29 -7.86
C PRO A 97 8.16 8.01 -8.70
N PHE A 98 9.35 7.48 -8.91
CA PHE A 98 9.50 6.21 -9.64
C PHE A 98 9.68 5.06 -8.66
N SER A 99 8.61 4.83 -7.88
CA SER A 99 8.57 4.12 -6.58
C SER A 99 9.06 4.93 -5.38
N ASP A 100 9.54 6.15 -5.61
CA ASP A 100 10.07 7.01 -4.54
C ASP A 100 8.97 7.37 -3.52
N GLY A 101 9.32 8.07 -2.45
CA GLY A 101 8.40 8.36 -1.35
C GLY A 101 7.70 9.72 -1.43
N VAL A 102 6.44 9.77 -0.99
CA VAL A 102 5.77 11.00 -0.56
C VAL A 102 5.37 10.84 0.90
N TRP A 103 5.84 11.74 1.77
CA TRP A 103 5.70 11.61 3.22
C TRP A 103 5.36 12.97 3.85
N TYR A 104 4.66 12.96 4.98
CA TYR A 104 4.56 14.14 5.85
C TYR A 104 5.58 14.01 6.97
N ASP A 105 6.51 14.95 7.02
CA ASP A 105 7.54 15.01 8.04
C ASP A 105 7.07 15.93 9.17
N ALA A 106 6.56 15.33 10.25
CA ALA A 106 6.04 16.06 11.41
C ALA A 106 7.10 16.95 12.09
N ALA A 107 8.39 16.56 12.01
CA ALA A 107 9.48 17.36 12.57
C ALA A 107 9.64 18.71 11.85
N ASP A 108 9.38 18.72 10.54
CA ASP A 108 9.50 19.92 9.69
C ASP A 108 8.15 20.60 9.44
N GLY A 109 7.04 19.92 9.73
CA GLY A 109 5.68 20.39 9.43
C GLY A 109 5.39 20.46 7.93
N LEU A 110 6.02 19.60 7.12
CA LEU A 110 5.99 19.67 5.65
C LEU A 110 5.69 18.32 5.01
N PHE A 111 4.93 18.37 3.92
CA PHE A 111 4.93 17.30 2.93
C PHE A 111 6.26 17.32 2.16
N LYS A 112 6.85 16.15 1.94
CA LYS A 112 8.10 15.93 1.23
C LYS A 112 7.93 14.86 0.16
N MET A 113 8.53 15.09 -1.00
CA MET A 113 8.51 14.17 -2.12
C MET A 113 9.91 14.03 -2.68
N TRP A 114 10.33 12.78 -2.84
CA TRP A 114 11.49 12.44 -3.64
C TRP A 114 11.03 11.92 -4.99
N TYR A 115 11.71 12.32 -6.06
CA TYR A 115 11.23 12.00 -7.40
C TYR A 115 12.34 11.88 -8.43
N TYR A 116 12.06 11.12 -9.49
CA TYR A 116 12.88 10.94 -10.67
C TYR A 116 12.79 12.13 -11.62
N ALA A 117 13.96 12.62 -12.05
CA ALA A 117 14.09 13.74 -12.97
C ALA A 117 15.29 13.60 -13.92
N GLY A 118 15.17 14.17 -15.11
CA GLY A 118 16.30 14.47 -16.00
C GLY A 118 17.15 13.26 -16.38
N GLU A 119 18.47 13.38 -16.18
CA GLU A 119 19.46 12.31 -16.39
C GLU A 119 19.42 11.24 -15.29
N MET A 120 18.22 10.79 -14.91
CA MET A 120 18.01 9.75 -13.89
C MET A 120 18.49 10.16 -12.49
N THR A 121 18.32 11.42 -12.11
CA THR A 121 18.65 11.92 -10.77
C THR A 121 17.51 11.71 -9.78
N THR A 122 17.82 11.82 -8.48
CA THR A 122 16.79 11.98 -7.44
C THR A 122 16.70 13.46 -7.07
N CYS A 123 15.50 14.04 -7.21
CA CYS A 123 15.17 15.39 -6.78
C CYS A 123 14.28 15.36 -5.52
N HIS A 124 14.23 16.48 -4.80
CA HIS A 124 13.37 16.66 -3.63
C HIS A 124 12.46 17.89 -3.80
N ALA A 125 11.17 17.74 -3.50
CA ALA A 125 10.20 18.82 -3.43
C ALA A 125 9.52 18.85 -2.05
N ARG A 126 9.04 20.03 -1.66
CA ARG A 126 8.32 20.22 -0.39
C ARG A 126 7.02 20.97 -0.59
N SER A 127 6.06 20.76 0.30
CA SER A 127 4.76 21.44 0.27
C SER A 127 4.22 21.62 1.68
N THR A 128 3.44 22.68 1.89
CA THR A 128 2.69 22.92 3.14
C THR A 128 1.28 22.36 3.11
N ASP A 129 0.74 22.07 1.93
CA ASP A 129 -0.65 21.62 1.73
C ASP A 129 -0.77 20.28 0.96
N GLY A 130 0.34 19.76 0.42
CA GLY A 130 0.39 18.56 -0.42
C GLY A 130 -0.09 18.79 -1.86
N ILE A 131 -0.58 19.98 -2.19
CA ILE A 131 -1.17 20.30 -3.50
C ILE A 131 -0.20 21.15 -4.31
N HIS A 132 0.40 22.17 -3.69
CA HIS A 132 1.33 23.09 -4.32
C HIS A 132 2.76 22.79 -3.86
N TRP A 133 3.63 22.48 -4.81
CA TRP A 133 4.96 21.97 -4.53
C TRP A 133 6.06 22.97 -4.88
N GLU A 134 6.93 23.23 -3.91
CA GLU A 134 8.16 23.98 -4.07
C GLU A 134 9.31 23.04 -4.46
N LYS A 135 10.13 23.48 -5.43
CA LYS A 135 11.37 22.82 -5.86
C LYS A 135 12.57 23.70 -5.46
N PRO A 136 12.96 23.71 -4.18
CA PRO A 136 14.00 24.60 -3.66
C PRO A 136 15.40 24.22 -4.15
N SER A 137 16.32 25.18 -4.20
CA SER A 137 17.73 24.89 -4.49
C SER A 137 18.42 24.28 -3.27
N PHE A 138 19.24 23.25 -3.49
CA PHE A 138 20.12 22.66 -2.47
C PHE A 138 21.60 22.84 -2.83
N ASP A 139 22.48 22.54 -1.88
CA ASP A 139 23.94 22.60 -2.00
C ASP A 139 24.54 21.38 -2.70
N VAL A 140 23.83 20.24 -2.71
CA VAL A 140 24.22 19.03 -3.44
C VAL A 140 24.46 19.31 -4.93
N ALA A 141 23.54 20.06 -5.55
CA ALA A 141 23.67 20.53 -6.93
C ALA A 141 23.11 21.97 -7.03
N PRO A 142 23.97 22.99 -6.81
CA PRO A 142 23.56 24.38 -6.69
C PRO A 142 22.71 24.87 -7.86
N GLY A 143 21.62 25.58 -7.54
CA GLY A 143 20.64 26.06 -8.52
C GLY A 143 19.56 25.05 -8.89
N THR A 144 19.59 23.84 -8.33
CA THR A 144 18.64 22.76 -8.59
C THR A 144 18.13 22.14 -7.29
N ASN A 145 17.05 21.37 -7.37
CA ASN A 145 16.54 20.57 -6.26
C ASN A 145 16.99 19.10 -6.31
N VAL A 146 18.09 18.81 -7.03
CA VAL A 146 18.71 17.48 -7.05
C VAL A 146 19.37 17.21 -5.69
N VAL A 147 19.09 16.04 -5.12
CA VAL A 147 19.64 15.58 -3.84
C VAL A 147 20.47 14.29 -3.97
N MET A 148 20.43 13.65 -5.13
CA MET A 148 21.39 12.60 -5.48
C MET A 148 21.68 12.58 -6.98
N GLU A 149 22.93 12.85 -7.31
CA GLU A 149 23.55 12.50 -8.58
C GLU A 149 24.09 11.06 -8.46
N HIS A 150 23.46 10.13 -9.16
CA HIS A 150 23.78 8.71 -9.04
C HIS A 150 25.09 8.40 -9.77
N PRO A 151 26.04 7.66 -9.15
CA PRO A 151 27.30 7.30 -9.80
C PRO A 151 27.08 6.33 -10.97
N GLY A 152 25.99 5.55 -10.92
CA GLY A 152 25.54 4.64 -11.96
C GLY A 152 24.23 5.08 -12.60
N ARG A 153 23.60 4.15 -13.33
CA ARG A 153 22.39 4.45 -14.11
C ARG A 153 21.16 4.07 -13.29
N ARG A 154 20.56 5.07 -12.65
CA ARG A 154 19.40 4.90 -11.77
C ARG A 154 18.13 4.47 -12.52
N ASP A 155 17.48 3.42 -12.06
CA ASP A 155 16.07 3.12 -12.40
C ASP A 155 15.14 3.55 -11.24
N SER A 156 14.36 2.62 -10.69
CA SER A 156 13.45 2.85 -9.58
C SER A 156 14.20 3.10 -8.29
N GLY A 157 13.64 3.98 -7.47
CA GLY A 157 14.07 4.19 -6.09
C GLY A 157 12.88 4.16 -5.14
N THR A 158 13.10 3.83 -3.88
CA THR A 158 12.11 3.93 -2.80
C THR A 158 12.73 4.75 -1.69
N VAL A 159 11.99 5.75 -1.20
CA VAL A 159 12.36 6.54 -0.04
C VAL A 159 11.34 6.30 1.07
N TRP A 160 11.84 6.04 2.27
CA TRP A 160 11.05 5.75 3.47
C TRP A 160 11.41 6.72 4.59
N LEU A 161 10.41 7.30 5.23
CA LEU A 161 10.56 8.09 6.45
C LEU A 161 10.21 7.23 7.67
N ASP A 162 11.19 7.04 8.53
CA ASP A 162 11.15 6.28 9.77
C ASP A 162 11.36 7.24 10.96
N PRO A 163 10.32 7.96 11.42
CA PRO A 163 10.42 8.92 12.51
C PRO A 163 10.74 8.29 13.87
N GLU A 164 10.60 6.96 14.03
CA GLU A 164 10.96 6.25 15.26
C GLU A 164 12.42 5.76 15.26
N GLY A 165 13.07 5.78 14.08
CA GLY A 165 14.48 5.41 13.93
C GLY A 165 15.45 6.47 14.47
N PRO A 166 16.76 6.14 14.52
CA PRO A 166 17.78 7.10 14.92
C PRO A 166 17.71 8.39 14.08
N PRO A 167 17.79 9.60 14.67
CA PRO A 167 17.65 10.85 13.92
C PRO A 167 18.62 11.00 12.74
N ALA A 168 19.82 10.42 12.85
CA ALA A 168 20.83 10.41 11.78
C ALA A 168 20.44 9.53 10.57
N GLU A 169 19.49 8.61 10.74
CA GLU A 169 19.17 7.52 9.82
C GLU A 169 17.67 7.43 9.53
N ARG A 170 16.90 8.43 9.94
CA ARG A 170 15.43 8.43 9.88
C ARG A 170 14.89 8.39 8.45
N LEU A 171 15.65 8.85 7.46
CA LEU A 171 15.31 8.69 6.05
C LEU A 171 16.19 7.60 5.43
N LYS A 172 15.53 6.69 4.71
CA LYS A 172 16.14 5.53 4.08
C LYS A 172 15.80 5.55 2.59
N MET A 173 16.80 5.40 1.73
CA MET A 173 16.60 5.30 0.30
C MET A 173 17.21 4.03 -0.24
N MET A 174 16.50 3.33 -1.13
CA MET A 174 17.06 2.25 -1.94
C MET A 174 16.85 2.61 -3.41
N TRP A 175 17.85 2.45 -4.27
CA TRP A 175 17.68 2.57 -5.72
C TRP A 175 18.38 1.43 -6.45
N TYR A 176 17.91 1.16 -7.67
CA TYR A 176 18.48 0.14 -8.55
C TYR A 176 19.48 0.74 -9.54
N ASP A 177 20.72 0.26 -9.50
CA ASP A 177 21.76 0.62 -10.45
C ASP A 177 21.76 -0.33 -11.65
N GLU A 178 21.29 0.15 -12.80
CA GLU A 178 21.26 -0.63 -14.03
C GLU A 178 22.67 -0.98 -14.55
N THR A 179 23.72 -0.26 -14.12
CA THR A 179 25.10 -0.49 -14.62
C THR A 179 25.72 -1.74 -14.03
N VAL A 180 25.52 -1.96 -12.73
CA VAL A 180 26.05 -3.11 -11.98
C VAL A 180 24.96 -4.13 -11.62
N ARG A 181 23.69 -3.80 -11.88
CA ARG A 181 22.49 -4.62 -11.60
C ARG A 181 22.33 -4.96 -10.11
N GLU A 182 22.54 -3.97 -9.25
CA GLU A 182 22.41 -4.09 -7.79
C GLU A 182 21.50 -3.01 -7.21
N HIS A 183 20.95 -3.24 -6.02
CA HIS A 183 20.32 -2.18 -5.24
C HIS A 183 21.25 -1.69 -4.15
N VAL A 184 21.32 -0.38 -3.99
CA VAL A 184 22.14 0.27 -2.97
C VAL A 184 21.24 1.06 -2.01
N ILE A 185 21.48 0.89 -0.72
CA ILE A 185 20.75 1.54 0.37
C ILE A 185 21.56 2.70 0.94
N PHE A 186 20.88 3.81 1.20
CA PHE A 186 21.41 5.03 1.77
C PHE A 186 20.58 5.48 2.97
N LEU A 187 21.22 6.21 3.87
CA LEU A 187 20.63 6.82 5.05
C LEU A 187 20.79 8.33 4.98
N SER A 188 19.86 9.05 5.60
CA SER A 188 19.91 10.49 5.69
C SER A 188 19.18 11.02 6.92
N PRO A 189 19.68 12.09 7.57
CA PRO A 189 18.94 12.82 8.59
C PRO A 189 17.90 13.81 8.02
N ASP A 190 18.13 14.32 6.81
CA ASP A 190 17.37 15.45 6.24
C ASP A 190 16.70 15.15 4.89
N GLY A 191 17.09 14.05 4.24
CA GLY A 191 16.63 13.64 2.92
C GLY A 191 17.30 14.39 1.76
N ILE A 192 18.32 15.17 2.07
CA ILE A 192 19.10 15.98 1.13
C ILE A 192 20.51 15.40 1.03
N HIS A 193 21.14 15.09 2.17
CA HIS A 193 22.48 14.53 2.24
C HIS A 193 22.41 13.03 2.54
N TRP A 194 22.87 12.21 1.59
CA TRP A 194 22.72 10.77 1.64
C TRP A 194 24.08 10.07 1.82
N GLU A 195 24.15 9.15 2.78
CA GLU A 195 25.33 8.31 3.02
C GLU A 195 25.01 6.85 2.68
N ARG A 196 25.93 6.17 1.99
CA ARG A 196 25.77 4.75 1.60
C ARG A 196 25.84 3.87 2.86
N LEU A 197 24.85 2.99 3.02
CA LEU A 197 24.79 1.99 4.09
C LEU A 197 25.30 0.62 3.63
N THR A 198 24.67 0.05 2.61
CA THR A 198 24.92 -1.34 2.15
C THR A 198 24.27 -1.57 0.78
N GLU A 199 24.59 -2.67 0.14
CA GLU A 199 23.85 -3.21 -1.01
C GLU A 199 22.95 -4.38 -0.56
N THR A 200 21.91 -4.66 -1.32
CA THR A 200 21.02 -5.81 -1.07
C THR A 200 21.57 -7.10 -1.68
N GLY A 201 20.93 -8.24 -1.40
CA GLY A 201 21.02 -9.42 -2.26
C GLY A 201 20.48 -9.16 -3.67
N ASN A 202 20.66 -10.11 -4.59
CA ASN A 202 20.27 -9.94 -6.00
C ASN A 202 18.73 -9.78 -6.15
N ALA A 203 18.29 -8.79 -6.93
CA ALA A 203 16.89 -8.53 -7.27
C ALA A 203 16.80 -7.65 -8.52
N GLN A 204 15.64 -7.63 -9.20
CA GLN A 204 15.42 -6.76 -10.38
C GLN A 204 14.90 -5.37 -10.00
N ASP A 205 14.88 -4.47 -11.00
CA ASP A 205 14.21 -3.17 -10.98
C ASP A 205 12.77 -3.26 -10.41
N ARG A 206 12.23 -2.16 -9.90
CA ARG A 206 10.90 -2.13 -9.26
C ARG A 206 10.80 -3.00 -8.01
N THR A 207 11.92 -3.36 -7.41
CA THR A 207 11.98 -3.91 -6.05
C THR A 207 11.84 -2.76 -5.05
N THR A 208 11.09 -2.97 -3.97
CA THR A 208 10.82 -1.97 -2.94
C THR A 208 10.94 -2.55 -1.56
N PHE A 209 10.95 -1.67 -0.55
CA PHE A 209 10.93 -2.05 0.85
C PHE A 209 9.93 -1.18 1.62
N PHE A 210 9.46 -1.69 2.75
CA PHE A 210 8.57 -1.00 3.66
C PHE A 210 8.75 -1.50 5.09
N HIS A 211 8.33 -0.71 6.08
CA HIS A 211 8.29 -1.14 7.46
C HIS A 211 6.91 -1.71 7.80
N ASN A 212 6.87 -2.90 8.41
CA ASN A 212 5.68 -3.45 9.04
C ASN A 212 5.80 -3.24 10.56
N PRO A 213 5.19 -2.17 11.11
CA PRO A 213 5.32 -1.84 12.52
C PRO A 213 4.53 -2.78 13.44
N PHE A 214 3.51 -3.47 12.93
CA PHE A 214 2.77 -4.48 13.70
C PHE A 214 3.65 -5.67 14.12
N ARG A 215 4.69 -5.95 13.31
CA ARG A 215 5.68 -7.02 13.56
C ARG A 215 7.08 -6.49 13.84
N LYS A 216 7.29 -5.17 13.71
CA LYS A 216 8.58 -4.48 13.82
C LYS A 216 9.63 -5.07 12.87
N LYS A 217 9.23 -5.24 11.60
CA LYS A 217 10.09 -5.83 10.56
C LYS A 217 10.25 -4.88 9.39
N TRP A 218 11.46 -4.84 8.84
CA TRP A 218 11.72 -4.31 7.50
C TRP A 218 11.43 -5.40 6.49
N CYS A 219 10.50 -5.13 5.58
CA CYS A 219 10.03 -6.07 4.58
C CYS A 219 10.47 -5.62 3.18
N PHE A 220 10.87 -6.58 2.35
CA PHE A 220 11.20 -6.35 0.96
C PHE A 220 10.19 -7.03 0.05
N SER A 221 9.66 -6.23 -0.88
CA SER A 221 8.87 -6.67 -2.02
C SER A 221 9.83 -6.82 -3.19
N LEU A 222 10.29 -8.04 -3.45
CA LEU A 222 11.36 -8.30 -4.42
C LEU A 222 10.76 -8.73 -5.76
N ARG A 223 11.11 -8.04 -6.86
CA ARG A 223 10.68 -8.48 -8.19
C ARG A 223 11.34 -9.80 -8.56
N SER A 224 10.53 -10.73 -9.02
CA SER A 224 10.96 -12.01 -9.60
C SER A 224 10.09 -12.35 -10.81
N THR A 225 10.50 -13.38 -11.56
CA THR A 225 9.77 -13.86 -12.72
C THR A 225 9.40 -15.33 -12.54
N MET A 226 8.19 -15.70 -12.97
CA MET A 226 7.69 -17.07 -13.01
C MET A 226 7.50 -17.49 -14.47
N PHE A 227 7.90 -18.71 -14.83
CA PHE A 227 7.80 -19.26 -16.19
C PHE A 227 6.99 -20.54 -16.20
N TYR A 228 6.13 -20.69 -17.22
CA TYR A 228 5.39 -21.92 -17.47
C TYR A 228 6.02 -22.71 -18.60
N HIS A 229 6.36 -23.98 -18.34
CA HIS A 229 6.97 -24.89 -19.31
C HIS A 229 5.93 -25.89 -19.80
N ALA A 230 5.29 -25.60 -20.94
CA ALA A 230 4.23 -26.45 -21.49
C ALA A 230 4.68 -27.88 -21.83
N ALA A 231 5.97 -28.07 -22.19
CA ALA A 231 6.52 -29.38 -22.52
C ALA A 231 6.53 -30.36 -21.33
N ASP A 232 6.69 -29.84 -20.11
CA ASP A 232 6.85 -30.63 -18.89
C ASP A 232 5.71 -30.41 -17.88
N ASP A 233 4.74 -29.55 -18.18
CA ASP A 233 3.67 -29.07 -17.28
C ASP A 233 4.22 -28.60 -15.92
N LYS A 234 5.23 -27.72 -15.97
CA LYS A 234 5.96 -27.27 -14.77
C LYS A 234 6.17 -25.77 -14.73
N TRP A 235 6.17 -25.25 -13.51
CA TRP A 235 6.56 -23.88 -13.22
C TRP A 235 8.04 -23.82 -12.84
N SER A 236 8.72 -22.74 -13.25
CA SER A 236 10.05 -22.39 -12.76
C SER A 236 10.11 -20.92 -12.40
N TYR A 237 11.08 -20.52 -11.59
CA TYR A 237 11.19 -19.17 -11.05
C TYR A 237 12.61 -18.68 -11.20
N SER A 238 12.76 -17.45 -11.70
CA SER A 238 14.06 -16.82 -11.83
C SER A 238 13.97 -15.36 -11.41
N ILE A 239 15.02 -14.88 -10.74
CA ILE A 239 15.20 -13.45 -10.53
C ILE A 239 15.50 -12.79 -11.87
N ASP A 240 16.25 -13.44 -12.77
CA ASP A 240 16.64 -12.90 -14.08
C ASP A 240 15.76 -13.38 -15.23
N ARG A 241 15.51 -12.53 -16.23
CA ARG A 241 14.87 -12.95 -17.48
C ARG A 241 15.90 -13.75 -18.29
N PRO A 242 15.65 -15.01 -18.67
CA PRO A 242 16.56 -15.76 -19.51
C PRO A 242 16.79 -15.01 -20.84
N SER A 243 18.04 -14.88 -21.26
CA SER A 243 18.37 -14.41 -22.61
C SER A 243 17.97 -15.50 -23.63
N GLY A 244 17.09 -15.18 -24.58
CA GLY A 244 16.81 -16.05 -25.74
C GLY A 244 15.43 -16.67 -25.88
N THR A 245 14.42 -16.30 -25.08
CA THR A 245 13.09 -16.96 -25.13
C THR A 245 12.10 -16.33 -26.13
N GLU A 246 12.56 -15.63 -27.17
CA GLU A 246 11.65 -15.09 -28.21
C GLU A 246 11.07 -16.19 -29.11
N GLU A 247 11.61 -17.41 -29.07
CA GLU A 247 11.16 -18.53 -29.92
C GLU A 247 10.05 -19.40 -29.30
N ASP A 248 9.74 -19.28 -28.00
CA ASP A 248 8.74 -20.11 -27.31
C ASP A 248 7.36 -19.43 -27.16
N GLY A 249 6.81 -18.93 -28.26
CA GLY A 249 5.42 -18.46 -28.33
C GLY A 249 5.03 -17.31 -27.37
N PRO A 250 3.78 -16.82 -27.46
CA PRO A 250 3.36 -15.60 -26.76
C PRO A 250 3.14 -15.76 -25.24
N TRP A 251 3.49 -16.90 -24.63
CA TRP A 251 3.03 -17.29 -23.29
C TRP A 251 4.03 -18.09 -22.45
N THR A 252 5.08 -17.47 -21.91
CA THR A 252 5.99 -18.25 -21.05
C THR A 252 6.48 -17.55 -19.78
N TYR A 253 6.07 -16.31 -19.43
CA TYR A 253 6.40 -15.76 -18.11
C TYR A 253 5.45 -14.71 -17.53
N LYS A 254 5.46 -14.57 -16.19
CA LYS A 254 4.74 -13.54 -15.40
C LYS A 254 5.66 -12.85 -14.41
N ARG A 255 5.42 -11.56 -14.16
CA ARG A 255 6.06 -10.82 -13.05
C ARG A 255 5.35 -11.13 -11.73
N ILE A 256 6.14 -11.45 -10.72
CA ILE A 256 5.70 -11.84 -9.37
C ILE A 256 6.57 -11.15 -8.32
N ARG A 257 6.19 -11.27 -7.04
CA ARG A 257 6.97 -10.81 -5.90
C ARG A 257 7.45 -11.97 -5.05
N ARG A 258 8.67 -11.82 -4.54
CA ARG A 258 9.20 -12.58 -3.41
C ARG A 258 9.26 -11.69 -2.17
N TYR A 259 9.29 -12.31 -1.01
CA TYR A 259 9.28 -11.63 0.28
C TYR A 259 10.52 -11.99 1.09
N ALA A 260 11.16 -10.96 1.64
CA ALA A 260 12.19 -11.09 2.66
C ALA A 260 11.87 -10.13 3.81
N GLU A 261 12.26 -10.48 5.03
CA GLU A 261 12.10 -9.62 6.19
C GLU A 261 13.31 -9.71 7.13
N GLY A 262 13.49 -8.68 7.97
CA GLY A 262 14.48 -8.68 9.05
C GLY A 262 14.18 -7.61 10.10
N ASP A 263 14.85 -7.72 11.25
CA ASP A 263 14.67 -6.79 12.39
C ASP A 263 15.21 -5.39 12.09
N ASP A 264 16.33 -5.31 11.38
CA ASP A 264 16.90 -4.06 10.87
C ASP A 264 17.03 -4.10 9.34
N LEU A 265 17.04 -2.91 8.74
CA LEU A 265 17.04 -2.78 7.28
C LEU A 265 18.27 -3.44 6.63
N ALA A 266 19.44 -3.35 7.27
CA ALA A 266 20.69 -3.84 6.69
C ALA A 266 20.78 -5.37 6.76
N SER A 267 20.33 -5.97 7.86
CA SER A 267 20.17 -7.42 8.02
C SER A 267 19.14 -7.98 7.04
N ALA A 268 17.97 -7.34 6.93
CA ALA A 268 16.94 -7.70 5.98
C ALA A 268 17.49 -7.67 4.54
N ALA A 269 18.17 -6.58 4.14
CA ALA A 269 18.77 -6.41 2.82
C ALA A 269 19.81 -7.48 2.45
N ARG A 270 20.50 -8.06 3.44
CA ARG A 270 21.55 -9.08 3.26
C ARG A 270 21.04 -10.51 3.54
N SER A 271 19.74 -10.69 3.74
CA SER A 271 19.15 -12.00 4.08
C SER A 271 19.06 -12.97 2.90
N TRP A 272 19.43 -12.55 1.68
CA TRP A 272 19.50 -13.39 0.49
C TRP A 272 20.76 -13.11 -0.33
N PRO A 273 21.24 -14.08 -1.15
CA PRO A 273 22.55 -14.00 -1.78
C PRO A 273 22.61 -12.98 -2.92
N ARG A 274 23.81 -12.47 -3.17
CA ARG A 274 24.17 -11.65 -4.32
C ARG A 274 24.51 -12.50 -5.55
N LEU A 275 24.56 -11.85 -6.71
CA LEU A 275 25.02 -12.49 -7.94
C LEU A 275 26.51 -12.86 -7.79
N GLY A 276 26.84 -14.14 -7.97
CA GLY A 276 28.22 -14.63 -7.86
C GLY A 276 28.66 -15.10 -6.47
N ASP A 277 27.79 -15.06 -5.46
CA ASP A 277 28.08 -15.67 -4.15
C ASP A 277 28.27 -17.20 -4.27
N PRO A 278 29.07 -17.87 -3.42
CA PRO A 278 29.23 -19.34 -3.48
C PRO A 278 27.91 -20.12 -3.28
N ASP A 279 26.98 -19.51 -2.55
CA ASP A 279 25.62 -20.02 -2.31
C ASP A 279 24.68 -19.70 -3.48
N TRP A 280 25.11 -18.85 -4.41
CA TRP A 280 24.49 -18.70 -5.72
C TRP A 280 24.82 -19.97 -6.52
N ARG A 281 23.79 -20.77 -6.80
CA ARG A 281 23.88 -21.90 -7.72
C ARG A 281 22.81 -21.71 -8.79
N GLU A 282 23.22 -21.42 -10.01
CA GLU A 282 22.42 -21.74 -11.19
C GLU A 282 22.23 -23.26 -11.16
N SER A 283 21.04 -23.74 -10.77
CA SER A 283 20.73 -25.15 -10.94
C SER A 283 20.91 -25.50 -12.43
N GLU A 284 21.44 -26.68 -12.75
CA GLU A 284 21.72 -27.16 -14.12
C GLU A 284 20.50 -27.13 -15.07
N LYS A 285 19.31 -26.78 -14.57
CA LYS A 285 18.05 -26.67 -15.32
C LYS A 285 17.27 -25.36 -15.06
N GLY A 286 17.85 -24.38 -14.38
CA GLY A 286 17.18 -23.10 -14.06
C GLY A 286 15.96 -23.21 -13.12
N ARG A 287 15.89 -24.25 -12.29
CA ARG A 287 14.68 -24.63 -11.54
C ARG A 287 14.64 -24.21 -10.07
N GLU A 288 15.76 -23.92 -9.38
CA GLU A 288 15.70 -23.25 -8.07
C GLU A 288 17.09 -22.87 -7.54
N MET A 289 17.21 -21.68 -6.94
CA MET A 289 18.38 -21.29 -6.13
C MET A 289 18.16 -21.73 -4.68
N ALA A 290 19.18 -22.28 -4.03
CA ALA A 290 19.09 -22.85 -2.67
C ALA A 290 18.69 -21.84 -1.56
N MET A 291 18.80 -20.53 -1.82
CA MET A 291 18.61 -19.47 -0.82
C MET A 291 17.80 -18.27 -1.35
N GLN A 292 16.76 -18.51 -2.17
CA GLN A 292 15.88 -17.42 -2.60
C GLN A 292 14.87 -17.01 -1.52
N PRO A 293 14.55 -15.71 -1.41
CA PRO A 293 13.43 -15.22 -0.60
C PRO A 293 12.11 -15.91 -0.97
N VAL A 294 11.17 -16.02 -0.03
CA VAL A 294 9.97 -16.84 -0.22
C VAL A 294 9.11 -16.31 -1.37
N LEU A 295 8.52 -17.20 -2.17
CA LEU A 295 7.49 -16.80 -3.14
C LEU A 295 6.32 -16.15 -2.39
N TRP A 296 5.89 -14.98 -2.84
CA TRP A 296 4.94 -14.17 -2.07
C TRP A 296 3.61 -13.99 -2.79
N VAL A 297 3.57 -13.18 -3.84
CA VAL A 297 2.31 -12.77 -4.48
C VAL A 297 2.54 -12.38 -5.95
N GLY A 298 1.52 -12.59 -6.78
CA GLY A 298 1.48 -12.18 -8.19
C GLY A 298 0.05 -11.81 -8.57
N ALA A 299 -0.17 -11.47 -9.83
CA ALA A 299 -1.53 -11.35 -10.38
C ALA A 299 -2.18 -12.74 -10.49
N ASP A 300 -3.45 -12.83 -10.11
CA ASP A 300 -4.21 -14.08 -10.08
C ASP A 300 -5.35 -14.05 -11.12
N ARG A 301 -6.15 -15.13 -11.19
CA ARG A 301 -7.23 -15.28 -12.17
C ARG A 301 -8.37 -14.28 -12.02
N LEU A 302 -8.47 -13.60 -10.87
CA LEU A 302 -9.43 -12.52 -10.65
C LEU A 302 -8.89 -11.16 -11.11
N ASP A 303 -7.67 -11.10 -11.65
CA ASP A 303 -7.12 -9.94 -12.35
C ASP A 303 -7.22 -10.19 -13.88
N PRO A 304 -8.43 -10.13 -14.49
CA PRO A 304 -8.59 -10.50 -15.88
C PRO A 304 -7.80 -9.57 -16.81
N PRO A 305 -7.44 -10.07 -18.00
CA PRO A 305 -6.80 -9.26 -19.02
C PRO A 305 -7.72 -8.13 -19.50
N VAL A 306 -7.16 -7.14 -20.19
CA VAL A 306 -7.97 -6.12 -20.89
C VAL A 306 -8.87 -6.83 -21.92
N PRO A 307 -10.18 -6.50 -22.02
CA PRO A 307 -11.06 -7.10 -23.01
C PRO A 307 -10.48 -7.03 -24.44
N GLY A 308 -10.39 -8.17 -25.11
CA GLY A 308 -9.81 -8.29 -26.46
C GLY A 308 -8.28 -8.36 -26.51
N SER A 309 -7.59 -8.24 -25.37
CA SER A 309 -6.16 -8.57 -25.27
C SER A 309 -5.98 -10.06 -25.06
N SER A 310 -5.00 -10.65 -25.73
CA SER A 310 -4.53 -11.98 -25.36
C SER A 310 -3.84 -11.92 -24.00
N TYR A 311 -3.04 -10.87 -23.69
CA TYR A 311 -2.08 -10.74 -22.58
C TYR A 311 -2.68 -10.96 -21.18
N VAL A 312 -2.03 -11.82 -20.39
CA VAL A 312 -2.45 -12.14 -19.02
C VAL A 312 -1.86 -11.12 -18.06
N THR A 313 -2.69 -10.56 -17.18
CA THR A 313 -2.25 -9.59 -16.18
C THR A 313 -1.09 -10.11 -15.32
N ASP A 314 -0.14 -9.22 -15.06
CA ASP A 314 1.04 -9.43 -14.23
C ASP A 314 1.10 -8.43 -13.07
N LEU A 315 1.88 -8.75 -12.02
CA LEU A 315 2.17 -7.80 -10.95
C LEU A 315 3.49 -7.08 -11.23
N TYR A 316 3.41 -5.81 -11.63
CA TYR A 316 4.59 -5.01 -11.93
C TYR A 316 5.35 -4.62 -10.67
N HIS A 317 4.60 -4.25 -9.63
CA HIS A 317 5.10 -3.51 -8.49
C HIS A 317 4.10 -3.54 -7.34
N LEU A 318 4.59 -3.61 -6.10
CA LEU A 318 3.78 -3.64 -4.88
C LEU A 318 4.43 -2.77 -3.80
N ASP A 319 3.78 -1.66 -3.47
CA ASP A 319 4.08 -0.85 -2.27
C ASP A 319 3.12 -1.25 -1.14
N ALA A 320 3.56 -1.13 0.10
CA ALA A 320 2.71 -1.35 1.26
C ALA A 320 3.03 -0.38 2.38
N VAL A 321 2.01 -0.08 3.19
CA VAL A 321 2.12 0.78 4.37
C VAL A 321 1.15 0.31 5.46
N ALA A 322 1.50 0.54 6.72
CA ALA A 322 0.56 0.33 7.82
C ALA A 322 -0.46 1.48 7.87
N TYR A 323 -1.73 1.14 7.94
CA TYR A 323 -2.82 2.10 8.10
C TYR A 323 -3.82 1.57 9.11
N GLU A 324 -4.02 2.35 10.16
CA GLU A 324 -4.89 2.08 11.28
C GLU A 324 -4.57 0.72 11.90
N SER A 325 -5.42 -0.27 11.65
CA SER A 325 -5.34 -1.62 12.21
C SER A 325 -4.88 -2.68 11.19
N ILE A 326 -4.41 -2.30 9.99
CA ILE A 326 -4.06 -3.23 8.91
C ILE A 326 -2.85 -2.75 8.08
N MET A 327 -2.26 -3.65 7.29
CA MET A 327 -1.39 -3.27 6.18
C MET A 327 -2.24 -3.05 4.92
N VAL A 328 -1.97 -1.97 4.19
CA VAL A 328 -2.59 -1.69 2.88
C VAL A 328 -1.53 -1.79 1.78
N GLY A 329 -1.78 -2.61 0.78
CA GLY A 329 -0.92 -2.84 -0.37
C GLY A 329 -1.49 -2.20 -1.63
N LEU A 330 -0.65 -1.48 -2.38
CA LEU A 330 -0.98 -0.93 -3.69
C LEU A 330 -0.32 -1.75 -4.79
N PHE A 331 -1.15 -2.45 -5.58
CA PHE A 331 -0.75 -3.41 -6.60
C PHE A 331 -0.75 -2.74 -7.95
N SER A 332 0.41 -2.37 -8.48
CA SER A 332 0.50 -1.90 -9.87
C SER A 332 0.43 -3.12 -10.80
N LEU A 333 -0.75 -3.35 -11.34
CA LEU A 333 -1.06 -4.44 -12.26
C LEU A 333 -0.71 -4.05 -13.68
N HIS A 334 0.14 -4.83 -14.31
CA HIS A 334 0.51 -4.66 -15.69
C HIS A 334 -0.42 -5.47 -16.59
N ARG A 335 -1.08 -4.78 -17.51
CA ARG A 335 -2.08 -5.35 -18.42
C ARG A 335 -1.73 -4.96 -19.84
N GLU A 336 -0.78 -5.65 -20.46
CA GLU A 336 -0.30 -5.27 -21.79
C GLU A 336 -1.42 -5.38 -22.85
N PRO A 337 -1.44 -4.42 -23.79
CA PRO A 337 -1.62 -4.78 -25.19
C PRO A 337 -0.71 -3.94 -26.09
N PHE A 338 0.16 -4.59 -26.88
CA PHE A 338 0.72 -4.02 -28.12
C PHE A 338 -0.06 -4.58 -29.34
N PRO A 339 -0.08 -3.89 -30.50
CA PRO A 339 -1.28 -3.61 -31.31
C PRO A 339 -2.01 -4.86 -31.84
N PRO A 340 -3.37 -4.78 -31.93
CA PRO A 340 -4.07 -3.68 -32.64
C PRO A 340 -4.86 -2.69 -31.79
N LEU A 341 -5.07 -2.90 -30.48
CA LEU A 341 -6.03 -2.10 -29.70
C LEU A 341 -5.56 -0.65 -29.42
N TYR A 342 -4.25 -0.37 -29.34
CA TYR A 342 -3.71 0.97 -29.08
C TYR A 342 -2.45 1.28 -29.92
N PRO A 343 -2.57 1.45 -31.25
CA PRO A 343 -1.43 1.58 -32.17
C PRO A 343 -0.57 2.84 -31.97
N LYS A 344 -0.99 3.77 -31.10
CA LYS A 344 -0.28 5.02 -30.78
C LYS A 344 0.36 5.05 -29.38
N ARG A 345 0.19 4.00 -28.55
CA ARG A 345 0.79 3.92 -27.20
C ARG A 345 2.10 3.13 -27.26
N SER A 346 3.17 3.67 -26.69
CA SER A 346 4.52 3.08 -26.69
C SER A 346 5.01 2.63 -25.30
N ASP A 347 4.21 2.82 -24.25
CA ASP A 347 4.57 2.45 -22.87
C ASP A 347 3.65 1.36 -22.30
N LYS A 348 4.14 0.69 -21.24
CA LYS A 348 3.43 -0.36 -20.51
C LYS A 348 2.10 0.17 -19.97
N ILE A 349 1.02 -0.60 -20.10
CA ILE A 349 -0.24 -0.27 -19.44
C ILE A 349 -0.20 -0.83 -18.02
N ASN A 350 -0.23 0.07 -17.04
CA ASN A 350 -0.30 -0.27 -15.62
C ASN A 350 -1.48 0.46 -14.99
N MET A 351 -2.19 -0.22 -14.09
CA MET A 351 -3.25 0.34 -13.24
C MET A 351 -3.00 -0.08 -11.80
N VAL A 352 -3.42 0.71 -10.81
CA VAL A 352 -3.16 0.41 -9.40
C VAL A 352 -4.41 -0.16 -8.76
N GLY A 353 -4.34 -1.40 -8.28
CA GLY A 353 -5.32 -2.03 -7.40
C GLY A 353 -4.93 -1.91 -5.92
N VAL A 354 -5.82 -2.36 -5.04
CA VAL A 354 -5.60 -2.35 -3.58
C VAL A 354 -5.76 -3.77 -3.01
N GLY A 355 -5.05 -4.05 -1.92
CA GLY A 355 -5.22 -5.23 -1.10
C GLY A 355 -4.95 -4.92 0.37
N PHE A 356 -5.45 -5.79 1.24
CA PHE A 356 -5.40 -5.60 2.69
C PHE A 356 -4.79 -6.84 3.35
N SER A 357 -3.99 -6.62 4.38
CA SER A 357 -3.39 -7.72 5.14
C SER A 357 -3.46 -7.44 6.63
N ARG A 358 -3.89 -8.44 7.40
CA ARG A 358 -3.97 -8.38 8.86
C ARG A 358 -2.80 -9.06 9.57
N ASP A 359 -2.00 -9.82 8.83
CA ASP A 359 -0.78 -10.48 9.32
C ASP A 359 0.51 -9.95 8.67
N GLY A 360 0.36 -9.06 7.67
CA GLY A 360 1.46 -8.44 6.94
C GLY A 360 2.08 -9.33 5.85
N PHE A 361 1.50 -10.50 5.55
CA PHE A 361 1.97 -11.40 4.49
C PHE A 361 0.84 -11.88 3.58
N HIS A 362 -0.29 -12.35 4.10
CA HIS A 362 -1.42 -12.79 3.29
C HIS A 362 -2.27 -11.60 2.89
N TRP A 363 -2.50 -11.43 1.58
CA TRP A 363 -3.26 -10.32 1.02
C TRP A 363 -4.67 -10.77 0.65
N ASP A 364 -5.66 -10.18 1.30
CA ASP A 364 -7.03 -10.19 0.80
C ASP A 364 -7.21 -9.06 -0.24
N ARG A 365 -7.85 -9.40 -1.35
CA ARG A 365 -8.13 -8.48 -2.46
C ARG A 365 -9.59 -8.65 -2.90
N PRO A 366 -10.54 -8.22 -2.06
CA PRO A 366 -11.96 -8.34 -2.39
C PRO A 366 -12.35 -7.37 -3.52
N PHE A 367 -11.55 -6.32 -3.71
CA PHE A 367 -11.78 -5.28 -4.71
C PHE A 367 -10.80 -5.45 -5.88
N ARG A 368 -11.33 -5.88 -7.03
CA ARG A 368 -10.52 -6.19 -8.23
C ARG A 368 -10.53 -5.08 -9.28
N GLU A 369 -11.42 -4.12 -9.14
CA GLU A 369 -11.35 -2.89 -9.93
C GLU A 369 -10.11 -2.07 -9.53
N PRO A 370 -9.46 -1.39 -10.48
CA PRO A 370 -8.39 -0.47 -10.16
C PRO A 370 -8.86 0.63 -9.20
N LEU A 371 -8.07 0.87 -8.15
CA LEU A 371 -8.18 2.03 -7.27
C LEU A 371 -7.77 3.31 -8.02
N LEU A 372 -6.69 3.24 -8.81
CA LEU A 372 -6.26 4.34 -9.68
C LEU A 372 -6.15 3.83 -11.12
N GLU A 373 -6.91 4.46 -11.99
CA GLU A 373 -7.02 4.11 -13.41
C GLU A 373 -6.36 5.14 -14.33
N MET A 374 -6.06 4.69 -15.54
CA MET A 374 -5.60 5.57 -16.61
C MET A 374 -6.76 6.35 -17.19
N SER A 375 -6.47 7.53 -17.75
CA SER A 375 -7.45 8.27 -18.53
C SER A 375 -7.57 7.70 -19.95
N ASP A 376 -8.81 7.66 -20.45
CA ASP A 376 -9.10 7.39 -21.86
C ASP A 376 -8.83 8.59 -22.77
N ASP A 377 -8.69 9.80 -22.19
CA ASP A 377 -8.25 10.98 -22.93
C ASP A 377 -6.75 10.81 -23.30
N PRO A 378 -6.41 10.70 -24.60
CA PRO A 378 -5.03 10.46 -25.02
C PRO A 378 -4.07 11.60 -24.65
N VAL A 379 -4.58 12.82 -24.42
CA VAL A 379 -3.73 13.96 -24.03
C VAL A 379 -3.67 14.19 -22.52
N ALA A 380 -4.38 13.39 -21.72
CA ALA A 380 -4.26 13.47 -20.27
C ALA A 380 -2.86 13.06 -19.78
N TRP A 381 -2.44 13.61 -18.66
CA TRP A 381 -1.13 13.35 -18.04
C TRP A 381 -0.93 11.89 -17.61
N ASN A 382 -2.01 11.15 -17.38
CA ASN A 382 -2.04 9.75 -16.97
C ASN A 382 -2.63 8.82 -18.05
N SER A 383 -2.50 9.20 -19.33
CA SER A 383 -3.12 8.49 -20.46
C SER A 383 -2.40 7.21 -20.90
N SER A 384 -1.24 6.88 -20.32
CA SER A 384 -0.42 5.73 -20.78
C SER A 384 0.04 4.76 -19.70
N ASN A 385 0.36 5.23 -18.50
CA ASN A 385 0.88 4.36 -17.43
C ASN A 385 0.56 4.97 -16.06
N MET A 386 0.11 4.14 -15.12
CA MET A 386 -0.13 4.51 -13.72
C MET A 386 0.68 3.63 -12.77
N GLN A 387 1.30 4.24 -11.75
CA GLN A 387 2.05 3.50 -10.72
C GLN A 387 1.82 4.09 -9.34
N SER A 388 1.85 3.23 -8.32
CA SER A 388 1.87 3.64 -6.93
C SER A 388 3.22 4.27 -6.55
N VAL A 389 3.22 4.94 -5.40
CA VAL A 389 4.39 5.60 -4.81
C VAL A 389 4.67 5.01 -3.43
N GLY A 390 5.93 5.06 -3.00
CA GLY A 390 6.32 4.70 -1.64
C GLY A 390 5.58 5.55 -0.60
N GLY A 391 5.17 4.92 0.50
CA GLY A 391 4.28 5.51 1.50
C GLY A 391 2.79 5.37 1.17
N CYS A 392 2.44 5.01 -0.07
CA CYS A 392 1.09 4.77 -0.58
C CYS A 392 0.14 5.99 -0.53
N PHE A 393 -0.20 6.49 0.66
CA PHE A 393 -1.12 7.59 0.89
C PHE A 393 -0.89 8.27 2.24
N LEU A 394 -1.38 9.51 2.37
CA LEU A 394 -1.28 10.34 3.57
C LEU A 394 -2.65 10.66 4.13
N VAL A 395 -2.73 10.88 5.44
CA VAL A 395 -3.97 11.31 6.11
C VAL A 395 -3.99 12.84 6.19
N VAL A 396 -4.94 13.49 5.53
CA VAL A 396 -5.07 14.97 5.53
C VAL A 396 -6.48 15.34 5.96
N GLY A 397 -6.63 15.55 7.27
CA GLY A 397 -7.94 15.73 7.90
C GLY A 397 -8.84 14.52 7.65
N ASP A 398 -9.98 14.75 7.00
CA ASP A 398 -10.98 13.74 6.68
C ASP A 398 -10.74 13.01 5.35
N LEU A 399 -9.58 13.23 4.72
CA LEU A 399 -9.23 12.65 3.43
C LEU A 399 -7.95 11.82 3.50
N LEU A 400 -7.85 10.83 2.62
CA LEU A 400 -6.60 10.23 2.19
C LEU A 400 -6.11 10.94 0.93
N TYR A 401 -4.87 11.41 0.96
CA TYR A 401 -4.17 11.93 -0.21
C TYR A 401 -3.35 10.80 -0.83
N ILE A 402 -3.75 10.38 -2.02
CA ILE A 402 -3.16 9.25 -2.73
C ILE A 402 -2.38 9.79 -3.93
N TYR A 403 -1.06 9.84 -3.80
CA TYR A 403 -0.19 10.26 -4.90
C TYR A 403 0.07 9.09 -5.83
N CYS A 404 0.25 9.41 -7.11
CA CYS A 404 0.58 8.42 -8.10
C CYS A 404 1.38 9.03 -9.24
N THR A 405 2.03 8.14 -9.96
CA THR A 405 2.82 8.48 -11.12
C THR A 405 2.00 8.26 -12.38
N GLY A 406 1.92 9.30 -13.22
CA GLY A 406 1.26 9.25 -14.51
C GLY A 406 2.22 9.60 -15.63
N ARG A 407 2.12 8.85 -16.73
CA ARG A 407 2.85 9.14 -17.97
C ARG A 407 1.86 9.45 -19.08
N GLY A 408 2.07 10.56 -19.77
CA GLY A 408 1.13 11.07 -20.77
C GLY A 408 1.37 12.55 -21.09
N GLY A 409 0.30 13.27 -21.42
CA GLY A 409 0.32 14.74 -21.50
C GLY A 409 0.90 15.37 -22.77
N SER A 410 1.44 14.59 -23.71
CA SER A 410 2.11 15.12 -24.90
C SER A 410 1.34 14.80 -26.18
N THR A 411 1.13 15.83 -27.01
CA THR A 411 0.62 15.67 -28.39
C THR A 411 1.68 15.08 -29.33
N ASN A 412 2.95 15.03 -28.90
CA ASN A 412 4.06 14.41 -29.61
C ASN A 412 4.43 13.08 -28.94
N THR A 413 3.99 11.98 -29.54
CA THR A 413 4.16 10.61 -29.02
C THR A 413 5.63 10.17 -28.85
N LYS A 414 6.60 10.98 -29.26
CA LYS A 414 8.05 10.72 -29.10
C LYS A 414 8.64 11.22 -27.78
N ILE A 415 7.98 12.15 -27.08
CA ILE A 415 8.43 12.68 -25.78
C ILE A 415 7.22 12.73 -24.86
N MET A 416 7.16 11.80 -23.92
CA MET A 416 6.11 11.76 -22.88
C MET A 416 6.57 12.55 -21.65
N ASP A 417 5.62 13.19 -20.99
CA ASP A 417 5.85 13.78 -19.68
C ASP A 417 5.52 12.75 -18.60
N PHE A 418 6.37 12.72 -17.59
CA PHE A 418 6.25 11.85 -16.44
C PHE A 418 5.96 12.78 -15.26
N SER A 419 4.73 12.73 -14.75
CA SER A 419 4.19 13.69 -13.78
C SER A 419 3.64 12.99 -12.55
N THR A 420 3.45 13.76 -11.48
CA THR A 420 2.84 13.28 -10.23
C THR A 420 1.42 13.77 -10.11
N GLY A 421 0.46 12.85 -9.99
CA GLY A 421 -0.93 13.16 -9.70
C GLY A 421 -1.30 12.97 -8.24
N LEU A 422 -2.47 13.47 -7.90
CA LEU A 422 -3.10 13.36 -6.60
C LEU A 422 -4.56 12.95 -6.79
N ALA A 423 -4.96 11.87 -6.15
CA ALA A 423 -6.36 11.53 -5.93
C ALA A 423 -6.69 11.62 -4.44
N THR A 424 -7.96 11.86 -4.13
CA THR A 424 -8.46 11.96 -2.76
C THR A 424 -9.57 10.96 -2.51
N LEU A 425 -9.51 10.29 -1.36
CA LEU A 425 -10.58 9.42 -0.85
C LEU A 425 -10.99 9.91 0.54
N ARG A 426 -12.20 9.61 1.00
CA ARG A 426 -12.55 9.77 2.42
C ARG A 426 -11.56 8.98 3.29
N ARG A 427 -11.16 9.50 4.45
CA ARG A 427 -10.43 8.72 5.47
C ARG A 427 -11.21 7.45 5.80
N ASP A 428 -10.52 6.30 5.83
CA ASP A 428 -11.09 4.94 5.93
C ASP A 428 -12.05 4.53 4.80
N GLY A 429 -12.15 5.34 3.75
CA GLY A 429 -13.18 5.25 2.71
C GLY A 429 -13.01 4.12 1.70
N PHE A 430 -12.14 3.14 1.92
CA PHE A 430 -11.94 2.04 0.96
C PHE A 430 -13.22 1.22 0.74
N ALA A 431 -13.97 0.99 1.81
CA ALA A 431 -15.26 0.31 1.77
C ALA A 431 -16.21 0.81 2.86
N SER A 432 -17.51 0.65 2.64
CA SER A 432 -18.57 0.84 3.64
C SER A 432 -19.51 -0.35 3.69
N MET A 433 -20.23 -0.47 4.81
CA MET A 433 -21.38 -1.35 4.96
C MET A 433 -22.65 -0.50 4.98
N ASP A 434 -23.53 -0.71 4.01
CA ASP A 434 -24.63 0.20 3.70
C ASP A 434 -26.01 -0.39 4.03
N ALA A 435 -26.88 0.46 4.57
CA ALA A 435 -28.32 0.24 4.66
C ALA A 435 -29.06 1.29 3.82
N GLY A 436 -30.04 0.85 3.04
CA GLY A 436 -30.98 1.73 2.35
C GLY A 436 -32.11 2.19 3.27
N ALA A 437 -33.27 2.51 2.67
CA ALA A 437 -34.47 2.91 3.43
C ALA A 437 -34.97 1.80 4.37
N GLU A 438 -34.79 0.54 3.99
CA GLU A 438 -35.02 -0.61 4.87
C GLU A 438 -33.85 -0.74 5.86
N PRO A 439 -34.13 -0.78 7.17
CA PRO A 439 -33.08 -0.93 8.17
C PRO A 439 -32.30 -2.23 8.01
N GLY A 440 -31.00 -2.18 8.30
CA GLY A 440 -30.13 -3.34 8.33
C GLY A 440 -29.22 -3.33 9.57
N SER A 441 -28.51 -4.43 9.79
CA SER A 441 -27.59 -4.54 10.92
C SER A 441 -26.32 -5.31 10.58
N LEU A 442 -25.27 -5.04 11.36
CA LEU A 442 -24.00 -5.74 11.34
C LEU A 442 -23.61 -6.10 12.77
N THR A 443 -23.34 -7.38 13.01
CA THR A 443 -22.84 -7.88 14.30
C THR A 443 -21.39 -8.32 14.15
N THR A 444 -20.52 -7.85 15.04
CA THR A 444 -19.11 -8.25 15.04
C THR A 444 -18.93 -9.69 15.52
N ARG A 445 -17.79 -10.30 15.17
CA ARG A 445 -17.21 -11.40 15.96
C ARG A 445 -16.94 -10.93 17.40
N PRO A 446 -16.72 -11.85 18.35
CA PRO A 446 -16.31 -11.46 19.69
C PRO A 446 -15.03 -10.62 19.62
N ILE A 447 -15.07 -9.45 20.23
CA ILE A 447 -13.99 -8.48 20.30
C ILE A 447 -13.64 -8.19 21.76
N CYS A 448 -12.45 -7.66 22.00
CA CYS A 448 -12.07 -7.07 23.28
C CYS A 448 -11.27 -5.79 23.08
N PHE A 449 -11.32 -4.90 24.06
CA PHE A 449 -10.67 -3.59 24.03
C PHE A 449 -10.39 -3.09 25.46
N GLN A 450 -9.49 -2.12 25.59
CA GLN A 450 -9.14 -1.42 26.83
C GLN A 450 -9.66 0.03 26.86
N GLY A 451 -10.04 0.58 25.70
CA GLY A 451 -10.63 1.91 25.61
C GLY A 451 -12.02 2.02 26.25
N SER A 452 -12.56 3.23 26.29
CA SER A 452 -13.82 3.57 26.98
C SER A 452 -14.86 4.18 26.04
N HIS A 453 -14.48 4.76 24.90
CA HIS A 453 -15.40 5.51 24.06
C HIS A 453 -15.49 4.94 22.64
N LEU A 454 -16.65 4.45 22.22
CA LEU A 454 -16.89 3.97 20.86
C LEU A 454 -17.06 5.12 19.88
N PHE A 455 -16.33 5.07 18.78
CA PHE A 455 -16.43 5.96 17.64
C PHE A 455 -16.70 5.18 16.36
N VAL A 456 -17.35 5.85 15.41
CA VAL A 456 -17.62 5.35 14.07
C VAL A 456 -17.26 6.39 13.02
N ASN A 457 -16.80 5.89 11.86
CA ASN A 457 -16.76 6.66 10.63
C ASN A 457 -18.03 6.34 9.83
N LEU A 458 -18.89 7.34 9.65
CA LEU A 458 -20.27 7.20 9.21
C LEU A 458 -20.65 8.28 8.20
N ALA A 459 -21.45 7.90 7.20
CA ALA A 459 -22.26 8.83 6.43
C ALA A 459 -23.74 8.47 6.55
N ALA A 460 -24.54 9.34 7.16
CA ALA A 460 -25.98 9.19 7.37
C ALA A 460 -26.71 10.54 7.23
N PRO A 461 -26.66 11.19 6.05
CA PRO A 461 -27.25 12.53 5.86
C PRO A 461 -28.77 12.55 6.05
N ASP A 462 -29.46 11.47 5.63
CA ASP A 462 -30.92 11.32 5.71
C ASP A 462 -31.34 10.15 6.61
N GLY A 463 -30.39 9.64 7.41
CA GLY A 463 -30.51 8.38 8.12
C GLY A 463 -29.95 8.46 9.52
N HIS A 464 -29.68 7.29 10.09
CA HIS A 464 -29.04 7.20 11.40
C HIS A 464 -28.34 5.86 11.61
N LEU A 465 -27.44 5.84 12.60
CA LEU A 465 -26.86 4.66 13.19
C LEU A 465 -27.18 4.61 14.68
N THR A 466 -27.55 3.44 15.19
CA THR A 466 -27.56 3.10 16.62
C THR A 466 -26.72 1.86 16.86
N ALA A 467 -26.28 1.64 18.10
CA ALA A 467 -25.49 0.45 18.45
C ALA A 467 -25.97 -0.17 19.75
N GLU A 468 -25.78 -1.48 19.88
CA GLU A 468 -25.93 -2.21 21.14
C GLU A 468 -24.73 -3.11 21.38
N VAL A 469 -24.49 -3.43 22.65
CA VAL A 469 -23.40 -4.33 23.06
C VAL A 469 -23.99 -5.64 23.55
N LEU A 470 -23.46 -6.75 23.04
CA LEU A 470 -23.87 -8.10 23.39
C LEU A 470 -22.76 -8.82 24.14
N ASP A 471 -23.12 -9.72 25.04
CA ASP A 471 -22.19 -10.69 25.62
C ASP A 471 -21.79 -11.77 24.59
N ARG A 472 -21.01 -12.74 25.04
CA ARG A 472 -20.50 -13.81 24.18
C ARG A 472 -21.62 -14.72 23.65
N GLU A 473 -22.67 -14.89 24.45
CA GLU A 473 -23.87 -15.68 24.19
C GLU A 473 -24.89 -14.94 23.31
N GLY A 474 -24.65 -13.65 23.02
CA GLY A 474 -25.49 -12.82 22.16
C GLY A 474 -26.61 -12.09 22.90
N GLN A 475 -26.58 -12.06 24.24
CA GLN A 475 -27.53 -11.32 25.05
C GLN A 475 -27.11 -9.86 25.19
N VAL A 476 -28.08 -8.95 25.13
CA VAL A 476 -27.85 -7.51 25.24
C VAL A 476 -27.41 -7.15 26.66
N ILE A 477 -26.35 -6.36 26.79
CA ILE A 477 -25.82 -5.87 28.06
C ILE A 477 -26.43 -4.49 28.35
N ALA A 478 -27.23 -4.38 29.42
CA ALA A 478 -27.71 -3.08 29.89
C ALA A 478 -26.59 -2.32 30.63
N PRO A 479 -26.50 -0.98 30.52
CA PRO A 479 -27.40 -0.07 29.80
C PRO A 479 -27.12 0.07 28.30
N PHE A 480 -26.17 -0.66 27.71
CA PHE A 480 -25.74 -0.56 26.31
C PHE A 480 -26.70 -1.20 25.29
N THR A 481 -27.99 -0.94 25.44
CA THR A 481 -29.06 -1.47 24.57
C THR A 481 -29.32 -0.55 23.38
N ARG A 482 -30.00 -1.06 22.34
CA ARG A 482 -30.41 -0.24 21.19
C ARG A 482 -31.33 0.90 21.60
N GLU A 483 -32.26 0.67 22.52
CA GLU A 483 -33.23 1.67 23.01
C GLU A 483 -32.54 2.82 23.75
N ASN A 484 -31.46 2.52 24.47
CA ASN A 484 -30.67 3.53 25.15
C ASN A 484 -29.67 4.21 24.21
N SER A 485 -29.37 3.64 23.04
CA SER A 485 -28.44 4.21 22.09
C SER A 485 -28.95 5.53 21.52
N ILE A 486 -28.13 6.58 21.60
CA ILE A 486 -28.42 7.88 21.00
C ILE A 486 -28.08 7.79 19.51
N ALA A 487 -29.08 8.02 18.67
CA ALA A 487 -28.91 7.96 17.21
C ALA A 487 -27.83 8.93 16.72
N VAL A 488 -26.86 8.39 15.98
CA VAL A 488 -25.80 9.16 15.31
C VAL A 488 -26.27 9.47 13.89
N THR A 489 -26.23 10.73 13.49
CA THR A 489 -26.68 11.23 12.18
C THR A 489 -25.61 12.11 11.53
N GLY A 490 -25.81 12.45 10.25
CA GLY A 490 -24.90 13.32 9.51
C GLY A 490 -23.71 12.56 8.91
N ASP A 491 -22.74 13.32 8.41
CA ASP A 491 -21.51 12.79 7.82
C ASP A 491 -20.30 13.17 8.68
N SER A 492 -19.63 12.16 9.26
CA SER A 492 -18.46 12.35 10.11
C SER A 492 -17.50 11.18 10.02
N THR A 493 -16.21 11.49 9.92
CA THR A 493 -15.14 10.49 9.98
C THR A 493 -14.82 10.04 11.41
N SER A 494 -15.38 10.71 12.42
CA SER A 494 -15.16 10.43 13.85
C SER A 494 -16.37 10.86 14.67
N ALA A 495 -17.45 10.10 14.59
CA ALA A 495 -18.66 10.32 15.38
C ALA A 495 -18.66 9.42 16.62
N ARG A 496 -18.91 10.00 17.79
CA ARG A 496 -19.02 9.25 19.05
C ARG A 496 -20.38 8.56 19.15
N VAL A 497 -20.37 7.30 19.54
CA VAL A 497 -21.57 6.53 19.90
C VAL A 497 -21.80 6.62 21.40
N GLN A 498 -23.04 6.87 21.82
CA GLN A 498 -23.39 7.09 23.22
C GLN A 498 -24.69 6.37 23.59
N TRP A 499 -24.85 6.07 24.87
CA TRP A 499 -26.04 5.46 25.44
C TRP A 499 -26.56 6.28 26.62
N GLN A 500 -27.87 6.40 26.73
CA GLN A 500 -28.53 6.96 27.89
C GLN A 500 -28.30 6.02 29.09
N GLY A 501 -27.94 6.61 30.24
CA GLY A 501 -27.67 5.83 31.46
C GLY A 501 -26.28 5.20 31.54
N ALA A 502 -25.41 5.44 30.57
CA ALA A 502 -23.99 5.03 30.59
C ALA A 502 -23.09 6.25 30.36
N ALA A 503 -22.01 6.38 31.13
CA ALA A 503 -21.01 7.42 30.86
C ALA A 503 -20.13 7.06 29.65
N ASP A 504 -19.71 5.80 29.60
CA ASP A 504 -18.79 5.22 28.63
C ASP A 504 -18.80 3.67 28.73
N LEU A 505 -17.89 3.00 28.03
CA LEU A 505 -17.75 1.54 27.96
C LEU A 505 -16.73 0.96 28.97
N SER A 506 -16.22 1.75 29.92
CA SER A 506 -15.12 1.31 30.80
C SER A 506 -15.44 0.04 31.59
N GLU A 507 -16.70 -0.19 31.95
CA GLU A 507 -17.16 -1.41 32.64
C GLU A 507 -17.00 -2.68 31.78
N LEU A 508 -16.85 -2.54 30.47
CA LEU A 508 -16.67 -3.64 29.53
C LEU A 508 -15.20 -3.83 29.11
N ALA A 509 -14.28 -2.99 29.58
CA ALA A 509 -12.86 -3.09 29.25
C ALA A 509 -12.30 -4.48 29.63
N GLY A 510 -11.58 -5.09 28.70
CA GLY A 510 -11.02 -6.44 28.83
C GLY A 510 -12.04 -7.59 28.77
N THR A 511 -13.34 -7.30 28.68
CA THR A 511 -14.40 -8.32 28.60
C THR A 511 -14.72 -8.62 27.13
N PRO A 512 -14.72 -9.90 26.71
CA PRO A 512 -15.18 -10.26 25.37
C PRO A 512 -16.65 -9.89 25.16
N VAL A 513 -16.92 -9.06 24.16
CA VAL A 513 -18.27 -8.60 23.79
C VAL A 513 -18.45 -8.60 22.28
N ARG A 514 -19.65 -8.30 21.79
CA ARG A 514 -19.91 -8.00 20.38
C ARG A 514 -20.57 -6.65 20.26
N PHE A 515 -20.24 -5.90 19.22
CA PHE A 515 -21.05 -4.74 18.82
C PHE A 515 -22.06 -5.18 17.76
N ARG A 516 -23.31 -4.74 17.92
CA ARG A 516 -24.29 -4.78 16.83
C ARG A 516 -24.66 -3.35 16.45
N PHE A 517 -24.35 -2.99 15.22
CA PHE A 517 -24.72 -1.71 14.62
C PHE A 517 -26.02 -1.88 13.85
N HIS A 518 -26.94 -0.93 14.02
CA HIS A 518 -28.22 -0.85 13.31
C HIS A 518 -28.22 0.42 12.47
N LEU A 519 -28.42 0.29 11.16
CA LEU A 519 -28.34 1.38 10.20
C LEU A 519 -29.65 1.50 9.42
N GLN A 520 -30.00 2.73 9.07
CA GLN A 520 -31.04 3.04 8.08
C GLN A 520 -30.63 4.28 7.29
N SER A 521 -30.67 4.22 5.96
CA SER A 521 -30.21 5.26 5.05
C SER A 521 -28.81 5.79 5.42
N ALA A 522 -27.90 4.85 5.69
CA ALA A 522 -26.59 5.14 6.28
C ALA A 522 -25.51 4.15 5.81
N SER A 523 -24.27 4.60 5.87
CA SER A 523 -23.06 3.87 5.50
C SER A 523 -22.04 3.90 6.64
N LEU A 524 -21.63 2.74 7.14
CA LEU A 524 -20.57 2.60 8.15
C LEU A 524 -19.25 2.21 7.46
N TYR A 525 -18.21 3.01 7.64
CA TYR A 525 -16.88 2.80 7.04
C TYR A 525 -15.90 2.09 7.99
N ALA A 526 -15.91 2.49 9.26
CA ALA A 526 -15.04 1.92 10.30
C ALA A 526 -15.62 2.19 11.70
N PHE A 527 -15.12 1.47 12.71
CA PHE A 527 -15.40 1.72 14.13
C PHE A 527 -14.15 1.50 14.99
N TRP A 528 -14.08 2.08 16.19
CA TRP A 528 -13.01 1.83 17.16
C TRP A 528 -13.38 2.28 18.57
N VAL A 529 -12.64 1.82 19.57
CA VAL A 529 -12.82 2.27 20.95
C VAL A 529 -11.60 3.08 21.38
N SER A 530 -11.78 4.38 21.57
CA SER A 530 -10.74 5.29 22.03
C SER A 530 -10.65 5.28 23.57
N PRO A 531 -9.46 5.47 24.17
CA PRO A 531 -9.30 5.65 25.62
C PRO A 531 -9.93 6.93 26.16
N ASP A 532 -10.11 7.95 25.32
CA ASP A 532 -10.63 9.26 25.73
C ASP A 532 -11.59 9.87 24.69
N THR A 533 -12.12 11.05 24.99
CA THR A 533 -13.17 11.68 24.21
C THR A 533 -12.70 12.35 22.92
N SER A 534 -11.39 12.40 22.65
CA SER A 534 -10.82 12.96 21.43
C SER A 534 -11.17 12.15 20.18
N GLY A 535 -11.36 10.83 20.36
CA GLY A 535 -11.52 9.89 19.25
C GLY A 535 -10.20 9.45 18.60
N ALA A 536 -9.05 9.71 19.22
CA ALA A 536 -7.77 9.15 18.80
C ALA A 536 -7.88 7.62 18.65
N SER A 537 -7.41 7.10 17.51
CA SER A 537 -7.52 5.68 17.21
C SER A 537 -6.33 4.86 17.70
N HIS A 538 -5.19 5.50 17.96
CA HIS A 538 -3.88 4.85 18.23
C HIS A 538 -3.45 3.88 17.12
N GLY A 539 -4.01 4.04 15.93
CA GLY A 539 -3.65 3.29 14.72
C GLY A 539 -2.60 4.01 13.90
N TYR A 540 -1.99 3.28 12.96
CA TYR A 540 -0.93 3.85 12.12
C TYR A 540 -1.47 4.83 11.07
N VAL A 541 -0.77 5.92 10.80
CA VAL A 541 -1.25 6.99 9.88
C VAL A 541 -0.59 6.93 8.49
N ALA A 542 -0.27 5.73 8.01
CA ALA A 542 0.38 5.51 6.71
C ALA A 542 1.64 6.37 6.53
N ALA A 543 1.71 7.19 5.48
CA ALA A 543 2.84 8.09 5.24
C ALA A 543 2.80 9.40 6.06
N GLY A 544 1.98 9.43 7.11
CA GLY A 544 1.81 10.56 8.00
C GLY A 544 0.75 11.55 7.52
N GLY A 545 0.70 12.69 8.19
CA GLY A 545 -0.26 13.75 7.88
C GLY A 545 -0.14 14.95 8.81
N PRO A 546 -0.63 16.14 8.40
CA PRO A 546 -0.77 17.28 9.30
C PRO A 546 -1.61 16.92 10.52
N GLY A 547 -1.13 17.33 11.70
CA GLY A 547 -1.81 17.06 12.98
C GLY A 547 -1.27 15.83 13.73
N PHE A 548 -0.44 15.00 13.10
CA PHE A 548 0.22 13.86 13.77
C PHE A 548 1.66 14.21 14.15
N SER A 549 2.11 13.76 15.33
CA SER A 549 3.49 13.92 15.79
C SER A 549 4.39 12.72 15.49
N GLY A 550 3.83 11.61 15.00
CA GLY A 550 4.54 10.35 14.78
C GLY A 550 3.81 9.43 13.80
N GLN A 551 4.07 8.12 13.88
CA GLN A 551 3.46 7.12 12.99
C GLN A 551 2.04 6.70 13.38
N VAL A 552 1.53 7.16 14.53
CA VAL A 552 0.22 6.77 15.07
C VAL A 552 -0.67 7.99 15.38
N ASP A 553 -1.98 7.77 15.32
CA ASP A 553 -3.02 8.75 15.67
C ASP A 553 -3.18 8.85 17.20
N THR A 554 -2.73 9.93 17.83
CA THR A 554 -2.65 10.09 19.30
C THR A 554 -3.49 11.22 19.84
#